data_AF-A0A830EBY5-F1
#
_entry.id   AF-A0A830EBY5-F1
#
_cell.length_a   1.000
_cell.length_b   1.000
_cell.length_c   1.000
_cell.angle_alpha   90.00
_cell.angle_beta   90.00
_cell.angle_gamma   90.00
#
_symmetry.space_group_name_H-M   'P 1'
#
loop_
_entity.id
_entity.type
_entity.pdbx_description
1 polymer ?
#
loop_
_entity_poly.entity_id
_entity_poly.type
_entity_poly.pdbx_seq_one_letter_code
_entity_poly.pdbx_strand_id
1 'polypeptide(L)'
;MMLATKPLAAALAVLVLVAGCVGPGSPGSGSATPTTEPPTDTAAPTPEPDTTTGMGGAGTDTKAVSTRGASNQPDPDKTVRLENAWNQPVDIRIRVVREATDETVHEGTYTLDRGEQREVYNVADADPDGIESFRVTATARNTTESVTIETNRCYGGAYVEVLEDGTLYPYYAIC
;
A
#
# COMPACT_ATOMS: atom_id res chain seq x y z
N MET A 1 -42.32 -6.36 47.06
CA MET A 1 -41.72 -5.03 47.33
C MET A 1 -41.51 -4.34 45.99
N MET A 2 -41.94 -3.08 45.87
CA MET A 2 -41.58 -2.23 44.72
C MET A 2 -40.16 -1.70 44.91
N LEU A 3 -39.41 -1.53 43.81
CA LEU A 3 -38.72 -0.27 43.51
C LEU A 3 -38.34 -0.27 42.02
N ALA A 4 -38.62 0.86 41.37
CA ALA A 4 -38.43 1.08 39.94
C ALA A 4 -37.35 2.15 39.70
N THR A 5 -37.26 2.64 38.45
CA THR A 5 -36.41 3.73 37.95
C THR A 5 -34.96 3.35 37.57
N LYS A 6 -34.38 3.85 36.48
CA LYS A 6 -34.90 4.64 35.32
C LYS A 6 -33.89 4.48 34.14
N PRO A 7 -34.30 4.62 32.87
CA PRO A 7 -33.35 4.65 31.75
C PRO A 7 -32.59 5.98 31.72
N LEU A 8 -31.28 5.93 31.42
CA LEU A 8 -30.48 7.14 31.19
C LEU A 8 -30.65 7.57 29.72
N ALA A 9 -31.06 8.82 29.50
CA ALA A 9 -31.40 9.34 28.19
C ALA A 9 -30.17 9.67 27.34
N ALA A 10 -30.28 9.47 26.03
CA ALA A 10 -29.33 9.99 25.05
C ALA A 10 -29.42 11.52 24.97
N ALA A 11 -28.27 12.18 24.81
CA ALA A 11 -28.17 13.59 24.50
C ALA A 11 -27.40 13.76 23.18
N LEU A 12 -28.13 13.98 22.07
CA LEU A 12 -27.54 14.52 20.85
C LEU A 12 -27.10 15.97 21.12
N ALA A 13 -25.84 16.27 20.82
CA ALA A 13 -25.36 17.65 20.69
C ALA A 13 -24.86 17.85 19.24
N VAL A 14 -25.80 18.16 18.34
CA VAL A 14 -25.47 18.62 16.99
C VAL A 14 -25.00 20.07 17.08
N LEU A 15 -23.79 20.36 16.61
CA LEU A 15 -23.27 21.73 16.53
C LEU A 15 -22.73 21.98 15.12
N VAL A 16 -23.62 22.50 14.27
CA VAL A 16 -23.34 22.98 12.90
C VAL A 16 -23.42 24.49 12.92
N LEU A 17 -22.36 25.22 12.53
CA LEU A 17 -22.44 26.64 12.15
C LEU A 17 -21.31 27.06 11.17
N VAL A 18 -21.71 27.26 9.91
CA VAL A 18 -21.27 28.26 8.90
C VAL A 18 -19.80 28.61 8.62
N ALA A 19 -19.36 28.22 7.42
CA ALA A 19 -18.98 29.07 6.27
C ALA A 19 -18.21 30.42 6.42
N GLY A 20 -17.12 30.52 5.64
CA GLY A 20 -16.48 31.76 5.15
C GLY A 20 -15.30 31.41 4.21
N CYS A 21 -15.46 31.39 2.89
CA CYS A 21 -15.36 32.51 1.94
C CYS A 21 -13.91 32.91 1.53
N VAL A 22 -13.51 32.40 0.35
CA VAL A 22 -12.83 33.09 -0.78
C VAL A 22 -11.75 34.15 -0.48
N GLY A 23 -10.55 33.91 -1.03
CA GLY A 23 -9.54 34.94 -1.30
C GLY A 23 -8.59 34.48 -2.43
N PRO A 24 -8.62 35.10 -3.63
CA PRO A 24 -7.72 34.74 -4.72
C PRO A 24 -6.38 35.47 -4.61
N GLY A 25 -5.26 34.73 -4.59
CA GLY A 25 -3.90 35.28 -4.55
C GLY A 25 -3.02 34.68 -5.62
N SER A 26 -2.92 35.34 -6.77
CA SER A 26 -2.07 34.92 -7.90
C SER A 26 -0.94 35.92 -8.12
N PRO A 27 0.34 35.50 -8.02
CA PRO A 27 1.47 36.22 -8.60
C PRO A 27 1.77 35.65 -9.98
N GLY A 28 1.19 36.25 -11.02
CA GLY A 28 1.60 35.97 -12.39
C GLY A 28 2.97 36.59 -12.69
N SER A 29 3.94 35.77 -13.10
CA SER A 29 5.21 36.25 -13.69
C SER A 29 5.80 35.16 -14.58
N GLY A 30 6.28 35.52 -15.78
CA GLY A 30 6.88 34.58 -16.73
C GLY A 30 6.05 34.28 -17.98
N SER A 31 5.83 35.29 -18.83
CA SER A 31 5.44 35.07 -20.22
C SER A 31 6.71 34.91 -21.07
N ALA A 32 6.88 33.75 -21.73
CA ALA A 32 7.89 33.54 -22.77
C ALA A 32 7.56 32.28 -23.61
N THR A 33 6.66 32.42 -24.59
CA THR A 33 6.54 31.47 -25.70
C THR A 33 7.44 31.92 -26.84
N PRO A 34 8.18 31.00 -27.49
CA PRO A 34 8.51 31.16 -28.89
C PRO A 34 8.11 29.95 -29.74
N THR A 35 7.24 30.24 -30.71
CA THR A 35 7.27 29.80 -32.12
C THR A 35 7.56 28.33 -32.47
N THR A 36 6.54 27.68 -33.05
CA THR A 36 6.63 26.47 -33.89
C THR A 36 7.09 26.81 -35.32
N GLU A 37 7.96 26.00 -35.92
CA GLU A 37 8.02 25.83 -37.39
C GLU A 37 8.28 24.33 -37.75
N PRO A 38 7.78 23.79 -38.89
CA PRO A 38 7.72 22.35 -39.20
C PRO A 38 8.77 21.90 -40.27
N PRO A 39 8.80 20.64 -40.78
CA PRO A 39 10.06 19.89 -40.90
C PRO A 39 10.64 19.66 -42.31
N THR A 40 11.94 19.34 -42.35
CA THR A 40 12.74 18.69 -43.43
C THR A 40 14.02 18.10 -42.79
N ASP A 41 14.67 17.03 -43.27
CA ASP A 41 14.37 16.07 -44.35
C ASP A 41 14.95 14.66 -44.01
N THR A 42 15.59 13.97 -44.96
CA THR A 42 15.82 12.51 -44.99
C THR A 42 17.30 12.12 -45.14
N ALA A 43 17.64 10.90 -44.66
CA ALA A 43 18.89 10.11 -44.86
C ALA A 43 20.14 10.55 -44.04
N ALA A 44 21.06 9.65 -43.63
CA ALA A 44 21.29 8.23 -43.98
C ALA A 44 21.78 7.42 -42.74
N PRO A 45 21.81 6.06 -42.76
CA PRO A 45 22.08 5.27 -41.55
C PRO A 45 23.57 5.17 -41.17
N THR A 46 23.84 5.17 -39.86
CA THR A 46 25.13 4.79 -39.27
C THR A 46 25.17 3.26 -39.09
N PRO A 47 26.28 2.56 -39.43
CA PRO A 47 26.37 1.10 -39.28
C PRO A 47 26.38 0.66 -37.81
N GLU A 48 25.78 -0.51 -37.57
CA GLU A 48 25.67 -1.16 -36.26
C GLU A 48 27.04 -1.66 -35.75
N PRO A 49 27.31 -1.61 -34.44
CA PRO A 49 28.36 -2.41 -33.83
C PRO A 49 27.87 -3.85 -33.62
N ASP A 50 28.55 -4.80 -34.26
CA ASP A 50 28.32 -6.25 -34.09
C ASP A 50 28.19 -6.66 -32.61
N THR A 51 27.03 -7.18 -32.23
CA THR A 51 26.89 -7.98 -31.00
C THR A 51 26.48 -9.41 -31.36
N THR A 52 27.41 -10.13 -31.98
CA THR A 52 27.31 -11.60 -32.08
C THR A 52 27.46 -12.21 -30.69
N THR A 53 26.33 -12.53 -30.06
CA THR A 53 26.25 -13.55 -29.01
C THR A 53 25.06 -14.47 -29.28
N GLY A 54 25.16 -15.19 -30.39
CA GLY A 54 24.34 -16.38 -30.60
C GLY A 54 24.89 -17.52 -29.74
N MET A 55 24.29 -17.77 -28.58
CA MET A 55 24.39 -19.06 -27.91
C MET A 55 22.99 -19.67 -27.82
N GLY A 56 22.57 -20.28 -28.94
CA GLY A 56 21.31 -20.99 -29.05
C GLY A 56 21.32 -22.27 -28.21
N GLY A 57 21.00 -22.13 -26.92
CA GLY A 57 20.67 -23.27 -26.06
C GLY A 57 19.20 -23.62 -26.22
N ALA A 58 18.91 -24.76 -26.84
CA ALA A 58 17.56 -25.35 -26.78
C ALA A 58 17.27 -25.79 -25.34
N GLY A 59 16.58 -24.93 -24.59
CA GLY A 59 16.20 -25.15 -23.20
C GLY A 59 14.82 -24.56 -22.94
N THR A 60 13.90 -25.40 -22.48
CA THR A 60 12.50 -25.15 -22.07
C THR A 60 12.18 -23.69 -21.74
N ASP A 61 11.18 -23.12 -22.44
CA ASP A 61 10.71 -21.72 -22.42
C ASP A 61 10.36 -21.15 -21.03
N THR A 62 11.37 -20.97 -20.20
CA THR A 62 11.29 -20.24 -18.93
C THR A 62 11.60 -18.79 -19.25
N LYS A 63 10.62 -18.09 -19.83
CA LYS A 63 10.72 -16.66 -20.14
C LYS A 63 11.09 -15.91 -18.86
N ALA A 64 12.33 -15.46 -18.75
CA ALA A 64 12.80 -14.69 -17.61
C ALA A 64 11.90 -13.45 -17.42
N VAL A 65 11.15 -13.43 -16.34
CA VAL A 65 10.29 -12.30 -15.98
C VAL A 65 11.20 -11.24 -15.38
N SER A 66 11.40 -10.14 -16.09
CA SER A 66 12.09 -8.98 -15.53
C SER A 66 11.25 -8.33 -14.42
N THR A 67 11.88 -7.59 -13.50
CA THR A 67 11.18 -6.80 -12.46
C THR A 67 10.03 -5.97 -13.07
N ARG A 68 10.30 -5.25 -14.18
CA ARG A 68 9.26 -4.53 -14.95
C ARG A 68 8.14 -5.45 -15.45
N GLY A 69 8.45 -6.67 -15.88
CA GLY A 69 7.45 -7.66 -16.27
C GLY A 69 6.59 -8.12 -15.09
N ALA A 70 7.16 -8.28 -13.91
CA ALA A 70 6.45 -8.66 -12.69
C ALA A 70 5.53 -7.53 -12.19
N SER A 71 6.02 -6.29 -12.11
CA SER A 71 5.23 -5.13 -11.63
C SER A 71 3.99 -4.81 -12.48
N ASN A 72 3.91 -5.31 -13.71
CA ASN A 72 2.77 -5.12 -14.62
C ASN A 72 1.83 -6.34 -14.72
N GLN A 73 2.01 -7.34 -13.86
CA GLN A 73 1.17 -8.54 -13.84
C GLN A 73 0.45 -8.63 -12.49
N PRO A 74 -0.89 -8.78 -12.48
CA PRO A 74 -1.64 -8.91 -11.24
C PRO A 74 -1.31 -10.23 -10.54
N ASP A 75 -1.35 -10.15 -9.22
CA ASP A 75 -1.16 -11.23 -8.28
C ASP A 75 -1.71 -10.77 -6.91
N PRO A 76 -2.96 -11.11 -6.58
CA PRO A 76 -3.61 -10.63 -5.37
C PRO A 76 -3.25 -11.42 -4.11
N ASP A 77 -2.52 -12.54 -4.23
CA ASP A 77 -2.11 -13.34 -3.08
C ASP A 77 -1.00 -12.62 -2.29
N LYS A 78 -1.43 -11.84 -1.29
CA LYS A 78 -0.56 -10.98 -0.48
C LYS A 78 -1.00 -11.12 0.97
N THR A 79 -0.25 -11.90 1.75
CA THR A 79 -0.52 -12.10 3.18
C THR A 79 -0.19 -10.85 3.98
N VAL A 80 -0.97 -10.60 5.03
CA VAL A 80 -0.62 -9.68 6.13
C VAL A 80 -0.22 -10.54 7.32
N ARG A 81 1.07 -10.50 7.69
CA ARG A 81 1.63 -11.27 8.80
C ARG A 81 2.08 -10.37 9.94
N LEU A 82 1.74 -10.76 11.16
CA LEU A 82 2.14 -10.10 12.41
C LEU A 82 3.27 -10.90 13.06
N GLU A 83 4.20 -10.20 13.70
CA GLU A 83 5.32 -10.81 14.42
C GLU A 83 5.66 -10.01 15.69
N ASN A 84 5.97 -10.71 16.78
CA ASN A 84 6.34 -10.11 18.07
C ASN A 84 7.72 -10.60 18.52
N ALA A 85 8.79 -9.94 18.07
CA ALA A 85 10.15 -10.18 18.54
C ALA A 85 10.42 -9.58 19.95
N TRP A 86 9.54 -8.68 20.43
CA TRP A 86 9.64 -8.07 21.76
C TRP A 86 9.50 -9.10 22.89
N ASN A 87 10.00 -8.74 24.08
CA ASN A 87 10.12 -9.67 25.21
C ASN A 87 8.85 -9.80 26.07
N GLN A 88 7.73 -9.21 25.66
CA GLN A 88 6.43 -9.23 26.34
C GLN A 88 5.31 -9.50 25.33
N PRO A 89 4.14 -10.03 25.77
CA PRO A 89 2.95 -10.08 24.93
C PRO A 89 2.54 -8.69 24.48
N VAL A 90 1.97 -8.58 23.27
CA VAL A 90 1.56 -7.30 22.68
C VAL A 90 0.23 -7.43 21.96
N ASP A 91 -0.65 -6.43 22.14
CA ASP A 91 -1.84 -6.26 21.33
C ASP A 91 -1.51 -5.40 20.10
N ILE A 92 -1.78 -5.94 18.91
CA ILE A 92 -1.62 -5.26 17.62
C ILE A 92 -3.01 -5.11 17.01
N ARG A 93 -3.47 -3.86 16.83
CA ARG A 93 -4.65 -3.54 16.02
C ARG A 93 -4.23 -3.35 14.57
N ILE A 94 -4.94 -3.98 13.66
CA ILE A 94 -4.73 -3.89 12.21
C ILE A 94 -5.98 -3.33 11.55
N ARG A 95 -5.78 -2.43 10.57
CA ARG A 95 -6.78 -2.00 9.60
C ARG A 95 -6.17 -2.08 8.20
N VAL A 96 -6.82 -2.79 7.28
CA VAL A 96 -6.42 -2.86 5.86
C VAL A 96 -7.44 -2.09 5.03
N VAL A 97 -6.95 -1.16 4.22
CA VAL A 97 -7.77 -0.22 3.45
C VAL A 97 -7.42 -0.29 1.97
N ARG A 98 -8.43 -0.48 1.13
CA ARG A 98 -8.34 -0.38 -0.34
C ARG A 98 -8.20 1.10 -0.71
N GLU A 99 -7.04 1.52 -1.21
CA GLU A 99 -6.72 2.97 -1.29
C GLU A 99 -7.59 3.73 -2.29
N ALA A 100 -8.05 3.08 -3.37
CA ALA A 100 -8.88 3.71 -4.39
C ALA A 100 -10.28 4.12 -3.91
N THR A 101 -10.81 3.48 -2.87
CA THR A 101 -12.18 3.68 -2.36
C THR A 101 -12.23 4.11 -0.88
N ASP A 102 -11.10 4.07 -0.17
CA ASP A 102 -10.96 4.13 1.30
C ASP A 102 -11.80 3.08 2.06
N GLU A 103 -12.20 2.01 1.36
CA GLU A 103 -12.94 0.88 1.93
C GLU A 103 -12.07 0.08 2.90
N THR A 104 -12.60 -0.23 4.08
CA THR A 104 -11.93 -1.07 5.06
C THR A 104 -12.28 -2.53 4.81
N VAL A 105 -11.38 -3.25 4.16
CA VAL A 105 -11.56 -4.66 3.78
C VAL A 105 -11.23 -5.62 4.94
N HIS A 106 -10.46 -5.16 5.92
CA HIS A 106 -10.17 -5.90 7.15
C HIS A 106 -9.92 -4.98 8.34
N GLU A 107 -10.42 -5.34 9.52
CA GLU A 107 -10.05 -4.73 10.80
C GLU A 107 -10.08 -5.78 11.92
N GLY A 108 -9.08 -5.76 12.80
CA GLY A 108 -8.98 -6.69 13.92
C GLY A 108 -7.97 -6.25 14.98
N THR A 109 -8.02 -6.88 16.15
CA THR A 109 -7.01 -6.74 17.21
C THR A 109 -6.53 -8.13 17.62
N TYR A 110 -5.21 -8.31 17.65
CA TYR A 110 -4.57 -9.59 17.87
C TYR A 110 -3.55 -9.47 19.01
N THR A 111 -3.78 -10.22 20.08
CA THR A 111 -2.75 -10.46 21.09
C THR A 111 -1.78 -11.52 20.57
N LEU A 112 -0.49 -11.19 20.53
CA LEU A 112 0.61 -12.08 20.19
C LEU A 112 1.48 -12.32 21.43
N ASP A 113 1.79 -13.58 21.71
CA ASP A 113 2.80 -13.96 22.71
C ASP A 113 4.22 -13.59 22.25
N ARG A 114 5.20 -13.69 23.16
CA ARG A 114 6.62 -13.46 22.83
C ARG A 114 7.09 -14.47 21.76
N GLY A 115 7.63 -13.96 20.66
CA GLY A 115 8.13 -14.77 19.54
C GLY A 115 7.03 -15.39 18.69
N GLU A 116 5.76 -14.99 18.88
CA GLU A 116 4.67 -15.46 18.04
C GLU A 116 4.70 -14.76 16.66
N GLN A 117 4.40 -15.53 15.62
CA GLN A 117 4.06 -15.04 14.29
C GLN A 117 2.64 -15.49 13.93
N ARG A 118 1.84 -14.63 13.31
CA ARG A 118 0.45 -14.93 12.93
C ARG A 118 0.06 -14.25 11.61
N GLU A 119 -0.39 -15.03 10.63
CA GLU A 119 -1.06 -14.48 9.45
C GLU A 119 -2.52 -14.14 9.82
N VAL A 120 -2.96 -12.94 9.45
CA VAL A 120 -4.26 -12.39 9.91
C VAL A 120 -5.23 -12.01 8.78
N TYR A 121 -4.71 -11.82 7.57
CA TYR A 121 -5.50 -11.47 6.39
C TYR A 121 -4.76 -11.80 5.09
N ASN A 122 -5.48 -12.07 3.99
CA ASN A 122 -4.92 -12.09 2.64
C ASN A 122 -5.66 -11.06 1.77
N VAL A 123 -4.93 -10.24 1.02
CA VAL A 123 -5.53 -9.23 0.13
C VAL A 123 -6.41 -9.86 -0.96
N ALA A 124 -6.18 -11.13 -1.33
CA ALA A 124 -7.06 -11.86 -2.24
C ALA A 124 -8.51 -11.94 -1.73
N ASP A 125 -8.74 -11.94 -0.41
CA ASP A 125 -10.06 -11.97 0.21
C ASP A 125 -10.86 -10.66 -0.02
N ALA A 126 -10.22 -9.62 -0.56
CA ALA A 126 -10.88 -8.36 -0.93
C ALA A 126 -11.47 -8.36 -2.35
N ASP A 127 -11.25 -9.40 -3.16
CA ASP A 127 -11.58 -9.46 -4.60
C ASP A 127 -11.09 -8.22 -5.40
N PRO A 128 -9.77 -7.98 -5.53
CA PRO A 128 -9.23 -6.86 -6.31
C PRO A 128 -9.37 -7.06 -7.83
N ASP A 129 -9.71 -6.00 -8.56
CA ASP A 129 -9.82 -5.96 -10.02
C ASP A 129 -8.47 -5.53 -10.65
N GLY A 130 -7.56 -6.50 -10.74
CA GLY A 130 -6.23 -6.29 -11.32
C GLY A 130 -5.17 -5.85 -10.30
N ILE A 131 -4.44 -4.78 -10.63
CA ILE A 131 -3.39 -4.22 -9.77
C ILE A 131 -3.97 -3.03 -8.99
N GLU A 132 -4.01 -3.17 -7.67
CA GLU A 132 -4.55 -2.21 -6.73
C GLU A 132 -3.61 -2.02 -5.54
N SER A 133 -3.72 -0.87 -4.88
CA SER A 133 -2.94 -0.53 -3.69
C SER A 133 -3.77 -0.71 -2.42
N PHE A 134 -3.19 -1.40 -1.42
CA PHE A 134 -3.78 -1.63 -0.12
C PHE A 134 -2.87 -1.09 0.98
N ARG A 135 -3.42 -0.22 1.83
CA ARG A 135 -2.73 0.37 2.98
C ARG A 135 -3.02 -0.46 4.23
N VAL A 136 -1.98 -1.06 4.78
CA VAL A 136 -2.01 -1.77 6.07
C VAL A 136 -1.58 -0.78 7.14
N THR A 137 -2.49 -0.42 8.03
CA THR A 137 -2.22 0.41 9.22
C THR A 137 -2.19 -0.49 10.46
N ALA A 138 -1.14 -0.36 11.26
CA ALA A 138 -0.95 -1.08 12.51
C ALA A 138 -0.85 -0.11 13.69
N THR A 139 -1.49 -0.45 14.81
CA THR A 139 -1.34 0.24 16.09
C THR A 139 -0.92 -0.74 17.17
N ALA A 140 0.21 -0.47 17.82
CA ALA A 140 0.72 -1.24 18.96
C ALA A 140 1.46 -0.30 19.93
N ARG A 141 1.37 -0.54 21.24
CA ARG A 141 2.10 0.21 22.29
C ARG A 141 1.91 1.75 22.24
N ASN A 142 0.75 2.21 21.75
CA ASN A 142 0.38 3.62 21.45
C ASN A 142 1.08 4.26 20.24
N THR A 143 1.90 3.52 19.49
CA THR A 143 2.43 3.93 18.18
C THR A 143 1.49 3.45 17.08
N THR A 144 1.33 4.24 16.01
CA THR A 144 0.59 3.83 14.81
C THR A 144 1.44 4.09 13.59
N GLU A 145 1.67 3.05 12.80
CA GLU A 145 2.48 3.07 11.59
C GLU A 145 1.70 2.45 10.43
N SER A 146 2.15 2.67 9.19
CA SER A 146 1.48 2.11 8.01
C SER A 146 2.42 1.80 6.87
N VAL A 147 2.06 0.78 6.09
CA VAL A 147 2.73 0.38 4.85
C VAL A 147 1.69 0.18 3.75
N THR A 148 2.05 0.52 2.51
CA THR A 148 1.21 0.25 1.32
C THR A 148 1.86 -0.84 0.48
N ILE A 149 1.06 -1.81 0.05
CA ILE A 149 1.44 -2.89 -0.88
C ILE A 149 0.55 -2.86 -2.13
N GLU A 150 1.04 -3.42 -3.23
CA GLU A 150 0.28 -3.57 -4.47
C GLU A 150 0.01 -5.04 -4.81
N THR A 151 -1.13 -5.32 -5.44
CA THR A 151 -1.49 -6.67 -5.94
C THR A 151 -0.79 -7.01 -7.26
N ASN A 152 0.51 -6.74 -7.37
CA ASN A 152 1.35 -7.10 -8.52
C ASN A 152 2.41 -8.16 -8.13
N ARG A 153 2.92 -8.91 -9.12
CA ARG A 153 3.87 -10.03 -8.90
C ARG A 153 5.24 -9.64 -8.34
N CYS A 154 5.58 -8.36 -8.31
CA CYS A 154 6.86 -7.91 -7.76
C CYS A 154 6.76 -7.66 -6.25
N TYR A 155 5.59 -7.28 -5.74
CA TYR A 155 5.36 -7.19 -4.30
C TYR A 155 5.17 -8.58 -3.69
N GLY A 156 5.60 -8.75 -2.44
CA GLY A 156 5.20 -9.84 -1.57
C GLY A 156 4.15 -9.39 -0.55
N GLY A 157 3.97 -10.18 0.50
CA GLY A 157 3.10 -9.82 1.63
C GLY A 157 3.58 -8.60 2.41
N ALA A 158 2.69 -8.07 3.24
CA ALA A 158 2.97 -7.06 4.25
C ALA A 158 3.29 -7.72 5.60
N TYR A 159 4.27 -7.18 6.30
CA TYR A 159 4.73 -7.65 7.60
C TYR A 159 4.57 -6.51 8.61
N VAL A 160 4.07 -6.83 9.80
CA VAL A 160 3.96 -5.90 10.92
C VAL A 160 4.69 -6.51 12.10
N GLU A 161 5.91 -6.04 12.33
CA GLU A 161 6.80 -6.58 13.34
C GLU A 161 6.88 -5.63 14.54
N VAL A 162 6.82 -6.18 15.76
CA VAL A 162 7.23 -5.47 16.97
C VAL A 162 8.64 -5.97 17.32
N LEU A 163 9.64 -5.13 17.06
CA LEU A 163 11.07 -5.44 17.18
C LEU A 163 11.48 -5.76 18.63
N GLU A 164 12.70 -6.27 18.84
CA GLU A 164 13.23 -6.63 20.17
C GLU A 164 13.24 -5.48 21.19
N ASP A 165 13.33 -4.23 20.75
CA ASP A 165 13.24 -3.01 21.58
C ASP A 165 11.78 -2.54 21.82
N GLY A 166 10.82 -3.18 21.16
CA GLY A 166 9.40 -2.86 21.16
C GLY A 166 8.97 -1.82 20.12
N THR A 167 9.84 -1.43 19.18
CA THR A 167 9.49 -0.55 18.05
C THR A 167 8.53 -1.27 17.10
N LEU A 168 7.46 -0.59 16.69
CA LEU A 168 6.53 -1.08 15.66
C LEU A 168 7.11 -0.78 14.28
N TYR A 169 7.26 -1.81 13.43
CA TYR A 169 7.88 -1.68 12.12
C TYR A 169 7.07 -2.45 11.05
N PRO A 170 6.16 -1.75 10.33
CA PRO A 170 5.52 -2.30 9.14
C PRO A 170 6.43 -2.23 7.91
N TYR A 171 6.54 -3.32 7.16
CA TYR A 171 7.32 -3.41 5.92
C TYR A 171 6.67 -4.37 4.91
N TYR A 172 7.27 -4.49 3.73
CA TYR A 172 6.86 -5.41 2.67
C TYR A 172 8.08 -6.04 2.00
N ALA A 173 7.89 -7.17 1.32
CA ALA A 173 8.90 -7.73 0.42
C ALA A 173 8.68 -7.22 -1.01
N ILE A 174 9.76 -7.05 -1.78
CA ILE A 174 9.72 -6.67 -3.20
C ILE A 174 10.82 -7.35 -4.01
N CYS A 175 10.60 -7.50 -5.32
CA CYS A 175 11.54 -7.96 -6.34
C CYS A 175 12.40 -6.84 -6.97
#